data_AF-A0A0G0ZYR9-F1
#
_entry.id   AF-A0A0G0ZYR9-F1
#
_cell.length_a   1.000
_cell.length_b   1.000
_cell.length_c   1.000
_cell.angle_alpha   90.00
_cell.angle_beta   90.00
_cell.angle_gamma   90.00
#
_symmetry.space_group_name_H-M   'P 1'
#
loop_
_entity.id
_entity.type
_entity.pdbx_description
1 polymer ?
#
loop_
_entity_poly.entity_id
_entity_poly.type
_entity_poly.pdbx_seq_one_letter_code
_entity_poly.pdbx_strand_id
1 'polypeptide(L)'
;MPFLSPPFFKSTLVSGLTTRIFNPGFNVGFGESIIVGLALYAALFFYAWLIDKKPIQFNYWILILLIIFSFSHFHVAWLLWIAPFVVMLAVKKPSLSWPLFLLGIVALSIPLFYQDRSMTISLYRVYSTWFDLLPTPFTAIQKFFDPYNLQSILHSLFVGGALTVSYLIFKKGKSEYNRL
;
A
#
# COMPACT_ATOMS: atom_id res chain seq x y z
N MET A 1 -18.49 24.49 7.08
CA MET A 1 -17.73 23.75 6.05
C MET A 1 -17.63 22.28 6.48
N PRO A 2 -18.13 21.32 5.69
CA PRO A 2 -18.18 19.90 6.08
C PRO A 2 -16.80 19.30 6.42
N PHE A 3 -15.75 19.79 5.77
CA PHE A 3 -14.35 19.35 5.93
C PHE A 3 -13.62 19.90 7.17
N LEU A 4 -14.19 20.88 7.86
CA LEU A 4 -13.63 21.44 9.11
C LEU A 4 -14.41 21.01 10.34
N SER A 5 -15.38 20.11 10.16
CA SER A 5 -16.21 19.65 11.26
C SER A 5 -15.41 18.69 12.17
N PRO A 6 -15.57 18.76 13.50
CA PRO A 6 -14.96 17.79 14.41
C PRO A 6 -15.27 16.32 14.06
N PRO A 7 -16.48 15.96 13.58
CA PRO A 7 -16.77 14.63 13.06
C PRO A 7 -15.91 14.25 11.85
N PHE A 8 -15.71 15.15 10.90
CA PHE A 8 -14.84 14.89 9.75
C PHE A 8 -13.39 14.68 10.17
N PHE A 9 -12.87 15.51 11.09
CA PHE A 9 -11.53 15.33 11.62
C PHE A 9 -11.35 13.98 12.33
N LYS A 10 -12.31 13.58 13.17
CA LYS A 10 -12.31 12.26 13.81
C LYS A 10 -12.39 11.13 12.80
N SER A 11 -13.30 11.23 11.83
CA SER A 11 -13.48 10.18 10.81
C SER A 11 -12.31 10.06 9.84
N THR A 12 -11.54 11.13 9.61
CA THR A 12 -10.40 11.11 8.68
C THR A 12 -9.08 10.80 9.38
N LEU A 13 -8.80 11.41 10.55
CA LEU A 13 -7.54 11.20 11.27
C LEU A 13 -7.58 9.98 12.20
N VAL A 14 -8.71 9.74 12.85
CA VAL A 14 -8.92 8.64 13.81
C VAL A 14 -9.73 7.51 13.15
N SER A 15 -9.72 7.45 11.82
CA SER A 15 -10.35 6.34 11.12
C SER A 15 -9.63 5.03 11.47
N GLY A 16 -10.41 3.98 11.63
CA GLY A 16 -9.88 2.62 11.81
C GLY A 16 -9.04 2.15 10.61
N LEU A 17 -8.98 2.89 9.51
CA LEU A 17 -8.15 2.58 8.36
C LEU A 17 -6.77 3.26 8.43
N THR A 18 -6.70 4.52 8.90
CA THR A 18 -5.41 5.25 9.04
C THR A 18 -4.58 4.75 10.20
N THR A 19 -5.23 4.28 11.27
CA THR A 19 -4.55 3.75 12.47
C THR A 19 -3.91 2.38 12.26
N ARG A 20 -4.33 1.62 11.23
CA ARG A 20 -3.81 0.26 10.97
C ARG A 20 -2.35 0.21 10.58
N ILE A 21 -1.77 1.32 10.11
CA ILE A 21 -0.33 1.40 9.82
C ILE A 21 0.53 1.23 11.07
N PHE A 22 -0.04 1.47 12.25
CA PHE A 22 0.63 1.31 13.53
C PHE A 22 0.55 -0.13 14.08
N ASN A 23 -0.18 -1.03 13.42
CA ASN A 23 -0.38 -2.39 13.91
C ASN A 23 0.78 -3.33 13.56
N PRO A 24 1.34 -3.34 12.33
CA PRO A 24 2.45 -4.25 12.03
C PRO A 24 3.68 -3.86 12.84
N GLY A 25 4.14 -4.79 13.66
CA GLY A 25 5.26 -4.56 14.55
C GLY A 25 5.97 -5.85 14.94
N PHE A 26 7.21 -5.70 15.37
CA PHE A 26 7.97 -6.76 16.01
C PHE A 26 8.02 -6.49 17.51
N ASN A 27 7.59 -7.46 18.33
CA ASN A 27 7.69 -7.34 19.78
C ASN A 27 9.16 -7.36 20.19
N VAL A 28 9.58 -6.41 21.01
CA VAL A 28 10.95 -6.31 21.54
C VAL A 28 11.05 -6.67 23.02
N GLY A 29 9.92 -7.04 23.64
CA GLY A 29 9.83 -7.43 25.06
C GLY A 29 9.12 -6.37 25.90
N PHE A 30 8.77 -6.71 27.15
CA PHE A 30 8.19 -5.78 28.12
C PHE A 30 6.93 -5.00 27.68
N GLY A 31 6.15 -5.55 26.75
CA GLY A 31 4.97 -4.88 26.18
C GLY A 31 5.29 -3.83 25.12
N GLU A 32 6.56 -3.70 24.73
CA GLU A 32 7.03 -2.79 23.68
C GLU A 32 7.11 -3.51 22.33
N SER A 33 6.83 -2.75 21.27
CA SER A 33 6.96 -3.20 19.89
C SER A 33 7.54 -2.13 19.00
N ILE A 34 8.38 -2.54 18.05
CA ILE A 34 8.82 -1.68 16.96
C ILE A 34 7.75 -1.71 15.89
N ILE A 35 7.03 -0.60 15.74
CA ILE A 35 6.06 -0.41 14.68
C ILE A 35 6.79 -0.25 13.34
N VAL A 36 6.63 -1.23 12.43
CA VAL A 36 7.43 -1.31 11.19
C VAL A 36 7.20 -0.11 10.28
N GLY A 37 5.94 0.28 10.07
CA GLY A 37 5.61 1.43 9.22
C GLY A 37 6.25 2.73 9.74
N LEU A 38 6.19 2.95 11.05
CA LEU A 38 6.79 4.14 11.69
C LEU A 38 8.32 4.10 11.62
N ALA A 39 8.93 2.94 11.85
CA ALA A 39 10.37 2.76 11.73
C ALA A 39 10.87 3.06 10.30
N LEU A 40 10.13 2.64 9.27
CA LEU A 40 10.46 2.94 7.87
C LEU A 40 10.30 4.43 7.54
N TYR A 41 9.29 5.10 8.08
CA TYR A 41 9.17 6.56 7.93
C TYR A 41 10.30 7.31 8.62
N ALA A 42 10.68 6.91 9.84
CA ALA A 42 11.82 7.48 10.53
C ALA A 42 13.11 7.28 9.72
N ALA A 43 13.34 6.07 9.19
CA ALA A 43 14.49 5.78 8.33
C ALA A 43 14.49 6.66 7.07
N LEU A 44 13.33 6.82 6.41
CA LEU A 44 13.19 7.67 5.23
C LEU A 44 13.47 9.15 5.54
N PHE A 45 12.99 9.63 6.70
CA PHE A 45 13.24 10.99 7.18
C PHE A 45 14.74 11.23 7.44
N PHE A 46 15.40 10.34 8.19
CA PHE A 46 16.83 10.47 8.45
C PHE A 46 17.67 10.32 7.19
N TYR A 47 17.28 9.46 6.26
CA TYR A 47 17.93 9.35 4.96
C TYR A 47 17.83 10.68 4.18
N ALA A 48 16.64 11.28 4.12
CA ALA A 48 16.43 12.57 3.46
C ALA A 48 17.26 13.69 4.10
N TRP A 49 17.36 13.71 5.43
CA TRP A 49 18.08 14.77 6.15
C TRP A 49 19.60 14.61 6.06
N LEU A 50 20.11 13.41 6.30
CA LEU A 50 21.54 13.18 6.49
C LEU A 50 22.25 12.85 5.17
N ILE A 51 21.62 12.05 4.32
CA ILE A 51 22.26 11.44 3.15
C ILE A 51 21.88 12.17 1.85
N ASP A 52 20.59 12.41 1.64
CA ASP A 52 20.11 13.02 0.39
C ASP A 52 20.15 14.55 0.43
N LYS A 53 21.24 15.13 -0.08
CA LYS A 53 21.43 16.59 -0.06
C LYS A 53 20.49 17.36 -1.01
N LYS A 54 19.79 16.69 -1.93
CA LYS A 54 18.87 17.30 -2.90
C LYS A 54 17.62 16.42 -3.11
N PRO A 55 16.74 16.34 -2.09
CA PRO A 55 15.61 15.42 -2.13
C PRO A 55 14.59 15.83 -3.20
N ILE A 56 14.33 14.91 -4.15
CA ILE A 56 13.24 15.06 -5.12
C ILE A 56 11.94 14.64 -4.42
N GLN A 57 11.09 15.62 -4.08
CA GLN A 57 9.89 15.41 -3.26
C GLN A 57 8.96 14.32 -3.82
N PHE A 58 8.82 14.25 -5.15
CA PHE A 58 7.99 13.24 -5.81
C PHE A 58 8.44 11.80 -5.49
N ASN A 59 9.74 11.53 -5.42
CA ASN A 59 10.27 10.19 -5.11
C ASN A 59 9.90 9.80 -3.67
N TYR A 60 10.11 10.71 -2.71
CA TYR A 60 9.78 10.49 -1.31
C TYR A 60 8.28 10.26 -1.11
N TRP A 61 7.46 11.03 -1.81
CA TRP A 61 6.01 10.88 -1.74
C TRP A 61 5.55 9.51 -2.25
N ILE A 62 6.12 9.00 -3.35
CA ILE A 62 5.86 7.62 -3.80
C ILE A 62 6.31 6.59 -2.75
N LEU A 63 7.49 6.77 -2.15
CA LEU A 63 7.97 5.85 -1.12
C LEU A 63 7.06 5.83 0.11
N ILE A 64 6.59 7.00 0.55
CA ILE A 64 5.65 7.11 1.67
C ILE A 64 4.41 6.28 1.37
N LEU A 65 3.86 6.41 0.17
CA LEU A 65 2.69 5.63 -0.26
C LEU A 65 2.99 4.14 -0.31
N LEU A 66 4.10 3.73 -0.92
CA LEU A 66 4.50 2.32 -0.95
C LEU A 66 4.58 1.71 0.46
N ILE A 67 5.12 2.45 1.44
CA ILE A 67 5.12 2.04 2.85
C ILE A 67 3.68 1.93 3.40
N ILE A 68 2.80 2.89 3.14
CA ILE A 68 1.38 2.80 3.57
C ILE A 68 0.76 1.52 3.04
N PHE A 69 0.86 1.26 1.74
CA PHE A 69 0.23 0.11 1.11
C PHE A 69 0.87 -1.22 1.52
N SER A 70 2.16 -1.23 1.86
CA SER A 70 2.86 -2.43 2.32
C SER A 70 2.47 -2.85 3.74
N PHE A 71 2.11 -1.90 4.60
CA PHE A 71 1.89 -2.16 6.02
C PHE A 71 0.50 -1.74 6.53
N SER A 72 -0.42 -1.40 5.64
CA SER A 72 -1.81 -1.14 5.99
C SER A 72 -2.70 -2.19 5.36
N HIS A 73 -3.72 -2.63 6.09
CA HIS A 73 -4.83 -3.33 5.46
C HIS A 73 -5.61 -2.32 4.60
N PHE A 74 -5.30 -2.27 3.31
CA PHE A 74 -5.78 -1.22 2.40
C PHE A 74 -7.04 -1.62 1.65
N HIS A 75 -7.89 -0.63 1.37
CA HIS A 75 -9.10 -0.79 0.57
C HIS A 75 -8.78 -0.74 -0.93
N VAL A 76 -9.56 -1.45 -1.78
CA VAL A 76 -9.36 -1.39 -3.25
C VAL A 76 -9.47 0.04 -3.80
N ALA A 77 -10.29 0.87 -3.18
CA ALA A 77 -10.43 2.29 -3.49
C ALA A 77 -9.10 3.07 -3.37
N TRP A 78 -8.22 2.66 -2.46
CA TRP A 78 -6.93 3.32 -2.28
C TRP A 78 -6.00 3.03 -3.46
N LEU A 79 -6.11 1.86 -4.09
CA LEU A 79 -5.37 1.54 -5.32
C LEU A 79 -5.77 2.45 -6.48
N LEU A 80 -7.07 2.78 -6.58
CA LEU A 80 -7.55 3.74 -7.59
C LEU A 80 -7.01 5.15 -7.34
N TRP A 81 -6.84 5.55 -6.08
CA TRP A 81 -6.29 6.86 -5.73
C TRP A 81 -4.80 6.99 -6.04
N ILE A 82 -4.02 5.91 -5.86
CA ILE A 82 -2.58 5.94 -6.18
C ILE A 82 -2.30 5.71 -7.67
N ALA A 83 -3.21 5.06 -8.40
CA ALA A 83 -3.05 4.73 -9.82
C ALA A 83 -2.51 5.87 -10.71
N PRO A 84 -3.06 7.10 -10.69
CA PRO A 84 -2.54 8.18 -11.55
C PRO A 84 -1.06 8.51 -11.26
N PHE A 85 -0.64 8.38 -10.01
CA PHE A 85 0.73 8.68 -9.62
C PHE A 85 1.72 7.58 -9.97
N VAL A 86 1.28 6.32 -9.86
CA VAL A 86 2.05 5.18 -10.36
C VAL A 86 2.23 5.28 -11.88
N VAL A 87 1.18 5.67 -12.60
CA VAL A 87 1.24 5.91 -14.06
C VAL A 87 2.20 7.05 -14.38
N MET A 88 2.12 8.19 -13.68
CA MET A 88 3.07 9.29 -13.86
C MET A 88 4.52 8.84 -13.61
N LEU A 89 4.76 8.01 -12.59
CA LEU A 89 6.09 7.46 -12.33
C LEU A 89 6.55 6.53 -13.46
N ALA A 90 5.67 5.67 -13.97
CA ALA A 90 5.95 4.79 -15.09
C ALA A 90 6.30 5.57 -16.38
N VAL A 91 5.59 6.66 -16.66
CA VAL A 91 5.88 7.55 -17.80
C VAL A 91 7.23 8.25 -17.63
N LYS A 92 7.51 8.80 -16.44
CA LYS A 92 8.80 9.46 -16.15
C LYS A 92 9.98 8.49 -16.11
N LYS A 93 9.75 7.25 -15.70
CA LYS A 93 10.77 6.19 -15.57
C LYS A 93 10.27 4.90 -16.23
N PRO A 94 10.29 4.79 -17.57
CA PRO A 94 9.73 3.65 -18.30
C PRO A 94 10.28 2.27 -17.89
N SER A 95 11.51 2.23 -17.39
CA SER A 95 12.10 0.98 -16.85
C SER A 95 11.38 0.44 -15.61
N LEU A 96 10.60 1.26 -14.91
CA LEU A 96 9.82 0.86 -13.75
C LEU A 96 8.42 0.38 -14.12
N SER A 97 7.97 0.60 -15.37
CA SER A 97 6.60 0.26 -15.79
C SER A 97 6.26 -1.20 -15.55
N TRP A 98 7.17 -2.12 -15.87
CA TRP A 98 6.93 -3.55 -15.66
C TRP A 98 6.88 -3.95 -14.18
N PRO A 99 7.87 -3.59 -13.33
CA PRO A 99 7.75 -3.80 -11.88
C PRO A 99 6.48 -3.19 -11.26
N LEU A 100 6.11 -1.96 -11.66
CA LEU A 100 4.93 -1.27 -11.15
C LEU A 100 3.64 -1.96 -11.60
N PHE A 101 3.59 -2.48 -12.83
CA PHE A 101 2.46 -3.25 -13.33
C PHE A 101 2.27 -4.55 -12.53
N LEU A 102 3.34 -5.32 -12.32
CA LEU A 102 3.30 -6.55 -11.52
C LEU A 102 2.87 -6.26 -10.08
N LEU A 103 3.42 -5.21 -9.46
CA LEU A 103 2.98 -4.75 -8.15
C LEU A 103 1.50 -4.38 -8.13
N GLY A 104 1.00 -3.72 -9.18
CA GLY A 104 -0.41 -3.39 -9.32
C GLY A 104 -1.31 -4.63 -9.34
N ILE A 105 -0.91 -5.67 -10.06
CA ILE A 105 -1.64 -6.96 -10.08
C ILE A 105 -1.67 -7.59 -8.68
N VAL A 106 -0.53 -7.67 -8.00
CA VAL A 106 -0.45 -8.22 -6.64
C VAL A 106 -1.31 -7.41 -5.69
N ALA A 107 -1.23 -6.07 -5.77
CA ALA A 107 -1.99 -5.18 -4.91
C ALA A 107 -3.50 -5.33 -5.12
N LEU A 108 -3.97 -5.45 -6.37
CA LEU A 108 -5.38 -5.68 -6.68
C LEU A 108 -5.88 -7.06 -6.20
N SER A 109 -4.99 -8.06 -6.17
CA SER A 109 -5.34 -9.42 -5.76
C SER A 109 -5.56 -9.54 -4.25
N ILE A 110 -4.85 -8.77 -3.43
CA ILE A 110 -4.95 -8.82 -1.96
C ILE A 110 -6.40 -8.59 -1.46
N PRO A 111 -7.08 -7.47 -1.82
CA PRO A 111 -8.47 -7.22 -1.42
C PRO A 111 -9.48 -8.29 -1.84
N LEU A 112 -9.23 -8.99 -2.96
CA LEU A 112 -10.12 -10.05 -3.43
C LEU A 112 -10.25 -11.18 -2.42
N PHE A 113 -9.21 -11.39 -1.62
CA PHE A 113 -9.19 -12.42 -0.60
C PHE A 113 -9.60 -11.91 0.77
N TYR A 114 -10.13 -10.70 0.93
CA TYR A 114 -10.68 -10.28 2.22
C TYR A 114 -12.06 -10.88 2.46
N GLN A 115 -12.38 -11.12 3.73
CA GLN A 115 -13.71 -11.51 4.17
C GLN A 115 -14.65 -10.29 4.25
N ASP A 116 -14.62 -9.45 3.22
CA ASP A 116 -15.45 -8.25 3.08
C ASP A 116 -16.12 -8.25 1.70
N ARG A 117 -17.45 -8.31 1.71
CA ARG A 117 -18.27 -8.30 0.49
C ARG A 117 -18.24 -6.96 -0.23
N SER A 118 -18.14 -5.86 0.52
CA SER A 118 -18.11 -4.51 -0.03
C SER A 118 -16.88 -4.28 -0.93
N MET A 119 -15.80 -5.03 -0.67
CA MET A 119 -14.53 -4.96 -1.38
C MET A 119 -14.43 -5.93 -2.56
N THR A 120 -15.42 -6.81 -2.74
CA THR A 120 -15.37 -7.91 -3.70
C THR A 120 -16.65 -7.96 -4.53
N ILE A 121 -17.62 -8.75 -4.09
CA ILE A 121 -18.79 -9.14 -4.86
C ILE A 121 -19.83 -8.02 -4.93
N SER A 122 -19.96 -7.24 -3.85
CA SER A 122 -20.94 -6.15 -3.81
C SER A 122 -20.61 -5.00 -4.77
N LEU A 123 -19.38 -4.93 -5.31
CA LEU A 123 -19.03 -4.01 -6.40
C LEU A 123 -19.88 -4.26 -7.66
N TYR A 124 -20.31 -5.50 -7.88
CA TYR A 124 -21.13 -5.89 -9.04
C TYR A 124 -22.64 -5.72 -8.80
N ARG A 125 -23.06 -5.28 -7.61
CA ARG A 125 -24.47 -5.09 -7.25
C ARG A 125 -25.18 -4.06 -8.13
N VAL A 126 -24.43 -3.13 -8.72
CA VAL A 126 -24.94 -2.16 -9.72
C VAL A 126 -25.55 -2.85 -10.94
N TYR A 127 -25.05 -4.03 -11.30
CA TYR A 127 -25.58 -4.82 -12.41
C TYR A 127 -26.72 -5.73 -11.98
N SER A 128 -26.63 -6.31 -10.78
CA SER A 128 -27.68 -7.18 -10.26
C SER A 128 -27.56 -7.48 -8.76
N THR A 129 -28.69 -7.65 -8.08
CA THR A 129 -28.73 -8.14 -6.70
C THR A 129 -28.42 -9.63 -6.57
N TRP A 130 -28.47 -10.40 -7.67
CA TRP A 130 -28.10 -11.83 -7.67
C TRP A 130 -26.66 -12.07 -7.21
N PHE A 131 -25.77 -11.09 -7.39
CA PHE A 131 -24.39 -11.16 -6.88
C PHE A 131 -24.34 -11.27 -5.35
N ASP A 132 -25.33 -10.78 -4.61
CA ASP A 132 -25.36 -10.89 -3.13
C ASP A 132 -25.52 -12.35 -2.65
N LEU A 133 -25.91 -13.28 -3.52
CA LEU A 133 -26.00 -14.71 -3.22
C LEU A 133 -24.66 -15.44 -3.35
N LEU A 134 -23.68 -14.85 -4.05
CA LEU A 134 -22.39 -15.51 -4.26
C LEU A 134 -21.54 -15.49 -2.97
N PRO A 135 -20.87 -16.60 -2.62
CA PRO A 135 -19.92 -16.62 -1.52
C PRO A 135 -18.72 -15.74 -1.86
N THR A 136 -18.14 -15.05 -0.86
CA THR A 136 -16.90 -14.27 -1.08
C THR A 136 -15.78 -15.16 -1.60
N PRO A 137 -14.80 -14.61 -2.36
CA PRO A 137 -13.65 -15.40 -2.78
C PRO A 137 -12.88 -15.98 -1.58
N PHE A 138 -12.83 -15.26 -0.46
CA PHE A 138 -12.34 -15.78 0.83
C PHE A 138 -13.05 -17.08 1.22
N THR A 139 -14.38 -17.08 1.30
CA THR A 139 -15.18 -18.26 1.66
C THR A 139 -15.03 -19.41 0.66
N ALA A 140 -14.88 -19.10 -0.64
CA ALA A 140 -14.66 -20.11 -1.66
C ALA A 140 -13.30 -20.82 -1.47
N ILE A 141 -12.23 -20.07 -1.20
CA ILE A 141 -10.88 -20.61 -1.01
C ILE A 141 -10.72 -21.30 0.33
N GLN A 142 -11.39 -20.82 1.37
CA GLN A 142 -11.34 -21.38 2.72
C GLN A 142 -11.67 -22.89 2.75
N LYS A 143 -12.41 -23.39 1.77
CA LYS A 143 -12.72 -24.83 1.62
C LYS A 143 -11.50 -25.69 1.32
N PHE A 144 -10.44 -25.11 0.77
CA PHE A 144 -9.25 -25.82 0.27
C PHE A 144 -7.95 -25.33 0.92
N PHE A 145 -7.89 -24.07 1.32
CA PHE A 145 -6.67 -23.43 1.83
C PHE A 145 -7.02 -22.27 2.77
N ASP A 146 -6.16 -22.00 3.75
CA ASP A 146 -6.32 -20.85 4.64
C ASP A 146 -6.09 -19.53 3.87
N PRO A 147 -7.13 -18.70 3.62
CA PRO A 147 -6.97 -17.49 2.84
C PRO A 147 -6.05 -16.46 3.52
N TYR A 148 -5.89 -16.50 4.86
CA TYR A 148 -4.98 -15.60 5.56
C TYR A 148 -3.51 -15.87 5.20
N ASN A 149 -3.14 -17.13 4.99
CA ASN A 149 -1.81 -17.48 4.49
C ASN A 149 -1.59 -16.95 3.07
N LEU A 150 -2.60 -17.05 2.19
CA LEU A 150 -2.52 -16.51 0.84
C LEU A 150 -2.38 -14.99 0.85
N GLN A 151 -3.18 -14.29 1.66
CA GLN A 151 -3.05 -12.85 1.88
C GLN A 151 -1.65 -12.49 2.38
N SER A 152 -1.10 -13.26 3.33
CA SER A 152 0.24 -13.02 3.88
C SER A 152 1.34 -13.19 2.83
N ILE A 153 1.23 -14.19 1.95
CA ILE A 153 2.15 -14.39 0.82
C ILE A 153 2.07 -13.19 -0.14
N LEU A 154 0.86 -12.77 -0.50
CA LEU A 154 0.67 -11.64 -1.43
C LEU A 154 1.17 -10.33 -0.84
N HIS A 155 0.90 -10.06 0.44
CA HIS A 155 1.46 -8.91 1.16
C HIS A 155 2.99 -8.95 1.20
N SER A 156 3.58 -10.13 1.44
CA SER A 156 5.04 -10.30 1.44
C SER A 156 5.65 -10.02 0.06
N LEU A 157 5.02 -10.51 -1.01
CA LEU A 157 5.42 -10.22 -2.40
C LEU A 157 5.30 -8.72 -2.71
N PHE A 158 4.20 -8.09 -2.26
CA PHE A 158 4.00 -6.66 -2.44
C PHE A 158 5.06 -5.84 -1.71
N VAL A 159 5.38 -6.17 -0.46
CA VAL A 159 6.46 -5.54 0.32
C VAL A 159 7.80 -5.68 -0.40
N GLY A 160 8.16 -6.90 -0.85
CA GLY A 160 9.41 -7.15 -1.57
C GLY A 160 9.52 -6.37 -2.87
N GLY A 161 8.45 -6.32 -3.66
CA GLY A 161 8.41 -5.51 -4.88
C GLY A 161 8.45 -4.01 -4.59
N ALA A 162 7.76 -3.53 -3.56
CA ALA A 162 7.75 -2.13 -3.14
C ALA A 162 9.15 -1.67 -2.72
N LEU A 163 9.88 -2.49 -1.96
CA LEU A 163 11.29 -2.25 -1.62
C LEU A 163 12.17 -2.19 -2.87
N THR A 164 11.96 -3.11 -3.82
CA THR A 164 12.72 -3.14 -5.08
C THR A 164 12.49 -1.88 -5.90
N VAL A 165 11.24 -1.46 -6.08
CA VAL A 165 10.90 -0.21 -6.77
C VAL A 165 11.51 0.99 -6.05
N SER A 166 11.40 1.04 -4.72
CA SER A 166 11.98 2.11 -3.90
C SER A 166 13.50 2.23 -4.13
N TYR A 167 14.22 1.11 -4.14
CA TYR A 167 15.64 1.09 -4.44
C TYR A 167 15.95 1.61 -5.87
N LEU A 168 15.19 1.17 -6.87
CA LEU A 168 15.40 1.60 -8.26
C LEU A 168 15.10 3.10 -8.49
N ILE A 169 14.14 3.66 -7.75
CA ILE A 169 13.82 5.10 -7.78
C ILE A 169 15.06 5.93 -7.44
N PHE A 170 15.80 5.56 -6.38
CA PHE A 170 16.99 6.28 -5.92
C PHE A 170 18.27 5.91 -6.68
N LYS A 171 18.44 4.65 -7.10
CA LYS A 171 19.62 4.23 -7.88
C LYS A 171 19.77 5.03 -9.18
N LYS A 172 18.66 5.25 -9.89
CA LYS A 172 18.69 5.99 -11.16
C LYS A 172 18.81 7.50 -11.00
N GLY A 173 18.27 8.08 -9.92
CA GLY A 173 18.46 9.51 -9.62
C GLY A 173 19.93 9.89 -9.43
N LYS A 174 20.74 8.98 -8.87
CA LYS A 174 22.19 9.18 -8.70
C LYS A 174 22.97 9.07 -10.02
N SER A 175 22.48 8.28 -10.98
CA SER A 175 23.13 8.10 -12.29
C SER A 175 22.90 9.26 -13.26
N GLU A 176 21.74 9.91 -13.21
CA GLU A 176 21.48 11.13 -14.00
C GLU A 176 22.26 12.32 -13.41
N TYR A 177 22.43 12.36 -12.09
CA TYR A 177 23.21 13.41 -11.42
C TYR A 177 24.70 13.38 -11.75
N ASN A 178 25.31 12.20 -11.95
CA ASN A 178 26.72 12.07 -12.32
C ASN A 178 27.01 12.36 -13.80
N ARG A 179 25.99 12.73 -14.59
CA ARG A 179 26.13 13.09 -16.02
C ARG A 179 25.96 14.60 -16.28
N LEU A 180 25.76 15.39 -15.22
CA LEU A 180 25.76 16.86 -15.23
C LEU A 180 26.98 17.36 -14.47
#